data_AF-A0A091Q9N0-F1
#
_entry.id   AF-A0A091Q9N0-F1
#
_cell.length_a   1.000
_cell.length_b   1.000
_cell.length_c   1.000
_cell.angle_alpha   90.00
_cell.angle_beta   90.00
_cell.angle_gamma   90.00
#
_symmetry.space_group_name_H-M   'P 1'
#
loop_
_entity.id
_entity.type
_entity.pdbx_description
1 polymer ?
#
loop_
_entity_poly.entity_id
_entity_poly.type
_entity_poly.pdbx_seq_one_letter_code
_entity_poly.pdbx_strand_id
1 'polypeptide(L)'
;PFVLVDVRDAFHHNVAALRAAVESGFAKKTFISYSATFGDSFRQGKVVGIDPGRQQVLLSDGEELHYSHLILATGSDGPFPGKFNKVINMESAIQTYEDMVKEIEKSEHIVVVGGGAAGVEMAAEIKTEYPAKEVTLIHSKIALADAELLDSVRQEVKEILLRKGVHLLLSERVSNVENLTTNRFQKDMVVRTEKGTEVVADMVILCTGIKINSSAYAAAFGDKMASNSALKVNKHLQLEGYENIYAIGDCADLKEPKMAYHAGLHANIVVTNIINSLTHKPLKTYKPVLLSMGRNDGVGQVSGYYVGRLLVTIAKSRDLFVSKTWKTMGQTMPS
;
A
#
# COMPACT_ATOMS: atom_id res chain seq x y z
N PRO A 1 -26.07 -5.12 -10.82
CA PRO A 1 -24.94 -4.87 -11.74
C PRO A 1 -23.95 -3.92 -11.06
N PHE A 2 -22.66 -3.98 -11.40
CA PHE A 2 -21.64 -3.04 -10.90
C PHE A 2 -20.70 -2.66 -12.03
N VAL A 3 -20.00 -1.54 -11.88
CA VAL A 3 -18.92 -1.10 -12.76
C VAL A 3 -17.72 -0.72 -11.90
N LEU A 4 -16.57 -1.32 -12.18
CA LEU A 4 -15.27 -0.93 -11.63
C LEU A 4 -14.61 0.06 -12.59
N VAL A 5 -14.22 1.22 -12.09
CA VAL A 5 -13.42 2.20 -12.83
C VAL A 5 -12.03 2.30 -12.20
N ASP A 6 -10.99 2.06 -12.98
CA ASP A 6 -9.60 2.25 -12.56
C ASP A 6 -8.76 2.74 -13.74
N VAL A 7 -7.74 3.56 -13.48
CA VAL A 7 -6.78 3.99 -14.50
C VAL A 7 -5.87 2.84 -14.94
N ARG A 8 -5.65 1.86 -14.06
CA ARG A 8 -4.79 0.69 -14.28
C ARG A 8 -5.58 -0.40 -14.99
N ASP A 9 -4.88 -1.19 -15.79
CA ASP A 9 -5.41 -2.38 -16.48
C ASP A 9 -5.38 -3.63 -15.59
N ALA A 10 -4.67 -3.58 -14.46
CA ALA A 10 -4.51 -4.68 -13.53
C ALA A 10 -4.55 -4.25 -12.06
N PHE A 11 -5.07 -5.14 -11.22
CA PHE A 11 -4.85 -5.11 -9.78
C PHE A 11 -3.36 -5.30 -9.49
N HIS A 12 -2.81 -4.50 -8.59
CA HIS A 12 -1.45 -4.66 -8.09
C HIS A 12 -1.46 -5.06 -6.61
N HIS A 13 -0.86 -6.20 -6.31
CA HIS A 13 -0.78 -6.79 -4.97
C HIS A 13 0.30 -6.10 -4.14
N ASN A 14 0.02 -4.90 -3.63
CA ASN A 14 1.00 -4.06 -2.91
C ASN A 14 1.72 -4.76 -1.73
N VAL A 15 1.09 -5.73 -1.06
CA VAL A 15 1.73 -6.49 0.03
C VAL A 15 2.89 -7.36 -0.48
N ALA A 16 2.84 -7.74 -1.76
CA ALA A 16 3.81 -8.59 -2.44
C ALA A 16 4.81 -7.80 -3.30
N ALA A 17 4.59 -6.50 -3.45
CA ALA A 17 5.40 -5.58 -4.23
C ALA A 17 6.87 -5.52 -3.80
N LEU A 18 7.12 -5.45 -2.49
CA LEU A 18 8.49 -5.34 -1.97
C LEU A 18 9.31 -6.61 -2.22
N ARG A 19 8.64 -7.78 -2.26
CA ARG A 19 9.28 -9.03 -2.67
C ARG A 19 9.55 -9.07 -4.17
N ALA A 20 8.60 -8.60 -4.97
CA ALA A 20 8.79 -8.47 -6.42
C ALA A 20 9.99 -7.57 -6.78
N ALA A 21 10.38 -6.65 -5.91
CA ALA A 21 11.54 -5.80 -6.10
C ALA A 21 12.90 -6.48 -5.85
N VAL A 22 12.92 -7.64 -5.16
CA VAL A 22 14.15 -8.36 -4.83
C VAL A 22 14.23 -9.76 -5.44
N GLU A 23 13.10 -10.38 -5.81
CA GLU A 23 13.04 -11.75 -6.30
C GLU A 23 12.65 -11.76 -7.78
N SER A 24 13.61 -12.07 -8.66
CA SER A 24 13.37 -12.11 -10.12
C SER A 24 12.27 -13.12 -10.47
N GLY A 25 11.38 -12.73 -11.38
CA GLY A 25 10.25 -13.54 -11.80
C GLY A 25 9.10 -13.57 -10.80
N PHE A 26 9.20 -12.95 -9.63
CA PHE A 26 8.10 -12.87 -8.67
C PHE A 26 7.06 -11.81 -9.07
N ALA A 27 7.49 -10.75 -9.76
CA ALA A 27 6.64 -9.60 -10.12
C ALA A 27 5.36 -9.97 -10.88
N LYS A 28 5.43 -10.91 -11.82
CA LYS A 28 4.26 -11.41 -12.58
C LYS A 28 3.16 -12.00 -11.69
N LYS A 29 3.49 -12.46 -10.47
CA LYS A 29 2.51 -12.98 -9.50
C LYS A 29 1.76 -11.85 -8.80
N THR A 30 2.26 -10.62 -8.85
CA THR A 30 1.69 -9.48 -8.13
C THR A 30 0.71 -8.65 -8.95
N PHE A 31 0.54 -8.95 -10.25
CA PHE A 31 -0.41 -8.25 -11.12
C PHE A 31 -1.49 -9.19 -11.64
N ILE A 32 -2.75 -8.78 -11.54
CA ILE A 32 -3.91 -9.57 -11.96
C ILE A 32 -4.78 -8.71 -12.87
N SER A 33 -5.02 -9.15 -14.11
CA SER A 33 -5.78 -8.37 -15.10
C SER A 33 -7.21 -8.09 -14.63
N TYR A 34 -7.63 -6.82 -14.70
CA TYR A 34 -9.01 -6.44 -14.40
C TYR A 34 -9.97 -6.88 -15.51
N SER A 35 -9.60 -6.71 -16.78
CA SER A 35 -10.44 -7.12 -17.90
C SER A 35 -10.72 -8.62 -17.89
N ALA A 36 -9.72 -9.45 -17.60
CA ALA A 36 -9.90 -10.90 -17.46
C ALA A 36 -10.77 -11.29 -16.24
N THR A 37 -10.79 -10.47 -15.18
CA THR A 37 -11.60 -10.74 -13.98
C THR A 37 -13.05 -10.31 -14.14
N PHE A 38 -13.26 -9.10 -14.67
CA PHE A 38 -14.53 -8.38 -14.57
C PHE A 38 -15.25 -8.20 -15.92
N GLY A 39 -14.59 -8.49 -17.05
CA GLY A 39 -15.17 -8.35 -18.38
C GLY A 39 -15.81 -6.98 -18.58
N ASP A 40 -17.08 -6.97 -19.01
CA ASP A 40 -17.86 -5.75 -19.26
C ASP A 40 -18.16 -4.92 -18.00
N SER A 41 -17.93 -5.48 -16.79
CA SER A 41 -18.07 -4.74 -15.53
C SER A 41 -16.82 -3.93 -15.19
N PHE A 42 -15.79 -3.92 -16.03
CA PHE A 42 -14.61 -3.08 -15.86
C PHE A 42 -14.50 -2.03 -16.95
N ARG A 43 -14.26 -0.79 -16.53
CA ARG A 43 -13.97 0.35 -17.39
C ARG A 43 -12.61 0.91 -17.02
N GLN A 44 -11.63 0.77 -17.91
CA GLN A 44 -10.35 1.45 -17.72
C GLN A 44 -10.51 2.94 -18.01
N GLY A 45 -10.26 3.80 -17.02
CA GLY A 45 -10.45 5.24 -17.15
C GLY A 45 -10.12 6.02 -15.89
N LYS A 46 -9.88 7.32 -16.03
CA LYS A 46 -9.63 8.22 -14.91
C LYS A 46 -10.90 8.98 -14.55
N VAL A 47 -11.40 8.79 -13.34
CA VAL A 47 -12.44 9.67 -12.78
C VAL A 47 -11.84 11.04 -12.50
N VAL A 48 -12.43 12.08 -13.09
CA VAL A 48 -12.00 13.49 -12.96
C VAL A 48 -13.02 14.36 -12.24
N GLY A 49 -14.24 13.86 -12.03
CA GLY A 49 -15.27 14.56 -11.28
C GLY A 49 -16.35 13.62 -10.76
N ILE A 50 -17.05 14.09 -9.73
CA ILE A 50 -18.22 13.43 -9.14
C ILE A 50 -19.29 14.49 -8.96
N ASP A 51 -20.49 14.23 -9.47
CA ASP A 51 -21.67 15.05 -9.20
C ASP A 51 -22.65 14.20 -8.37
N PRO A 52 -22.72 14.43 -7.05
CA PRO A 52 -23.62 13.68 -6.18
C PRO A 52 -25.10 14.04 -6.39
N GLY A 53 -25.40 15.23 -6.91
CA GLY A 53 -26.78 15.67 -7.17
C GLY A 53 -27.39 14.97 -8.38
N ARG A 54 -26.59 14.76 -9.43
CA ARG A 54 -26.96 13.95 -10.61
C ARG A 54 -26.63 12.46 -10.47
N GLN A 55 -26.04 12.05 -9.35
CA GLN A 55 -25.55 10.69 -9.07
C GLN A 55 -24.70 10.13 -10.22
N GLN A 56 -23.68 10.89 -10.62
CA GLN A 56 -22.80 10.53 -11.73
C GLN A 56 -21.32 10.74 -11.41
N VAL A 57 -20.46 9.98 -12.07
CA VAL A 57 -19.02 10.21 -12.13
C VAL A 57 -18.62 10.58 -13.55
N LEU A 58 -17.70 11.54 -13.69
CA LEU A 58 -17.18 12.00 -14.98
C LEU A 58 -15.80 11.40 -15.21
N LEU A 59 -15.62 10.75 -16.36
CA LEU A 59 -14.33 10.23 -16.81
C LEU A 59 -13.56 11.27 -17.63
N SER A 60 -12.25 11.11 -17.72
CA SER A 60 -11.36 12.03 -18.43
C SER A 60 -11.60 12.12 -19.94
N ASP A 61 -12.27 11.13 -20.53
CA ASP A 61 -12.69 11.10 -21.93
C ASP A 61 -14.06 11.77 -22.17
N GLY A 62 -14.69 12.29 -21.11
CA GLY A 62 -15.98 12.97 -21.15
C GLY A 62 -17.18 12.05 -20.92
N GLU A 63 -16.98 10.75 -20.72
CA GLU A 63 -18.09 9.84 -20.41
C GLU A 63 -18.65 10.12 -19.00
N GLU A 64 -19.98 10.16 -18.90
CA GLU A 64 -20.72 10.22 -17.64
C GLU A 64 -21.25 8.84 -17.28
N LEU A 65 -20.89 8.33 -16.09
CA LEU A 65 -21.41 7.06 -15.57
C LEU A 65 -22.35 7.33 -14.39
N HIS A 66 -23.60 6.91 -14.50
CA HIS A 66 -24.58 7.01 -13.42
C HIS A 66 -24.44 5.87 -12.41
N TYR A 67 -24.72 6.18 -11.14
CA TYR A 67 -24.70 5.21 -10.06
C TYR A 67 -25.93 5.33 -9.16
N SER A 68 -26.38 4.20 -8.60
CA SER A 68 -27.28 4.23 -7.43
C SER A 68 -26.49 4.30 -6.13
N HIS A 69 -25.33 3.64 -6.09
CA HIS A 69 -24.38 3.62 -4.98
C HIS A 69 -22.96 3.78 -5.51
N LEU A 70 -22.14 4.55 -4.80
CA LEU A 70 -20.74 4.83 -5.16
C LEU A 70 -19.81 4.35 -4.04
N ILE A 71 -18.75 3.62 -4.41
CA ILE A 71 -17.68 3.24 -3.49
C ILE A 71 -16.39 3.93 -3.95
N LEU A 72 -15.86 4.82 -3.10
CA LEU A 72 -14.58 5.47 -3.29
C LEU A 72 -13.48 4.62 -2.66
N ALA A 73 -12.61 4.06 -3.49
CA ALA A 73 -11.50 3.20 -3.10
C ALA A 73 -10.19 3.65 -3.79
N THR A 74 -10.00 4.97 -3.96
CA THR A 74 -8.91 5.55 -4.77
C THR A 74 -7.51 5.35 -4.18
N GLY A 75 -7.44 4.92 -2.92
CA GLY A 75 -6.21 4.59 -2.23
C GLY A 75 -5.30 5.81 -2.01
N SER A 76 -4.01 5.56 -2.00
CA SER A 76 -2.97 6.58 -1.92
C SER A 76 -1.81 6.23 -2.84
N ASP A 77 -1.09 7.24 -3.28
CA ASP A 77 0.15 7.17 -4.03
C ASP A 77 1.35 7.08 -3.07
N GLY A 78 2.48 6.61 -3.58
CA GLY A 78 3.72 6.39 -2.82
C GLY A 78 4.90 6.04 -3.71
N PRO A 79 6.13 6.12 -3.20
CA PRO A 79 7.29 5.74 -3.98
C PRO A 79 7.26 4.26 -4.37
N PHE A 80 7.76 3.97 -5.57
CA PHE A 80 8.13 2.62 -5.99
C PHE A 80 9.32 2.14 -5.12
N PRO A 81 9.39 0.85 -4.72
CA PRO A 81 8.60 -0.29 -5.18
C PRO A 81 7.25 -0.50 -4.47
N GLY A 82 6.98 0.17 -3.36
CA GLY A 82 5.74 -0.06 -2.61
C GLY A 82 4.47 0.28 -3.39
N LYS A 83 4.53 1.29 -4.27
CA LYS A 83 3.42 1.74 -5.10
C LYS A 83 3.89 2.21 -6.49
N PHE A 84 2.96 2.21 -7.45
CA PHE A 84 3.14 2.86 -8.75
C PHE A 84 2.34 4.17 -8.80
N ASN A 85 3.05 5.28 -8.99
CA ASN A 85 2.44 6.61 -9.16
C ASN A 85 2.17 6.97 -10.63
N LYS A 86 2.56 6.09 -11.56
CA LYS A 86 2.35 6.29 -12.99
C LYS A 86 1.32 5.29 -13.49
N VAL A 87 0.45 5.75 -14.38
CA VAL A 87 -0.40 4.85 -15.17
C VAL A 87 0.52 4.12 -16.14
N ILE A 88 0.69 2.83 -15.93
CA ILE A 88 1.55 1.94 -16.69
C ILE A 88 0.79 0.63 -16.90
N ASN A 89 0.94 0.02 -18.07
CA ASN A 89 0.33 -1.28 -18.33
C ASN A 89 1.02 -2.38 -17.50
N MET A 90 0.31 -3.49 -17.31
CA MET A 90 0.76 -4.62 -16.50
C MET A 90 2.15 -5.14 -16.90
N GLU A 91 2.42 -5.35 -18.19
CA GLU A 91 3.70 -5.90 -18.67
C GLU A 91 4.87 -4.96 -18.36
N SER A 92 4.70 -3.67 -18.62
CA SER A 92 5.73 -2.67 -18.34
C SER A 92 5.94 -2.46 -16.83
N ALA A 93 4.89 -2.63 -16.02
CA ALA A 93 5.00 -2.61 -14.56
C ALA A 93 5.80 -3.81 -14.03
N ILE A 94 5.55 -5.01 -14.58
CA ILE A 94 6.33 -6.21 -14.28
C ILE A 94 7.79 -5.99 -14.67
N GLN A 95 8.06 -5.48 -15.87
CA GLN A 95 9.43 -5.21 -16.33
C GLN A 95 10.15 -4.19 -15.42
N THR A 96 9.43 -3.19 -14.89
CA THR A 96 10.00 -2.21 -13.95
C THR A 96 10.50 -2.88 -12.67
N TYR A 97 9.82 -3.93 -12.16
CA TYR A 97 10.33 -4.72 -11.05
C TYR A 97 11.53 -5.57 -11.42
N GLU A 98 11.50 -6.26 -12.57
CA GLU A 98 12.63 -7.07 -13.01
C GLU A 98 13.89 -6.20 -13.23
N ASP A 99 13.71 -4.95 -13.69
CA ASP A 99 14.80 -4.00 -13.78
C ASP A 99 15.28 -3.56 -12.39
N MET A 100 14.38 -3.32 -11.43
CA MET A 100 14.77 -3.02 -10.05
C MET A 100 15.57 -4.16 -9.39
N VAL A 101 15.20 -5.42 -9.63
CA VAL A 101 15.97 -6.57 -9.14
C VAL A 101 17.42 -6.48 -9.63
N LYS A 102 17.64 -6.22 -10.93
CA LYS A 102 18.99 -6.05 -11.49
C LYS A 102 19.74 -4.87 -10.89
N GLU A 103 19.05 -3.77 -10.56
CA GLU A 103 19.67 -2.62 -9.90
C GLU A 103 20.08 -2.95 -8.45
N ILE A 104 19.27 -3.72 -7.71
CA ILE A 104 19.62 -4.22 -6.38
C ILE A 104 20.80 -5.20 -6.44
N GLU A 105 20.82 -6.11 -7.43
CA GLU A 105 21.90 -7.07 -7.62
C GLU A 105 23.26 -6.38 -7.79
N LYS A 106 23.31 -5.27 -8.54
CA LYS A 106 24.52 -4.46 -8.76
C LYS A 106 24.98 -3.65 -7.53
N SER A 107 24.08 -3.41 -6.58
CA SER A 107 24.31 -2.48 -5.47
C SER A 107 24.85 -3.21 -4.25
N GLU A 108 25.93 -2.73 -3.64
CA GLU A 108 26.48 -3.35 -2.42
C GLU A 108 26.05 -2.61 -1.16
N HIS A 109 26.01 -1.28 -1.21
CA HIS A 109 25.55 -0.42 -0.13
C HIS A 109 24.17 0.18 -0.46
N ILE A 110 23.12 -0.27 0.22
CA ILE A 110 21.75 0.16 -0.06
C ILE A 110 21.19 0.96 1.12
N VAL A 111 20.72 2.18 0.85
CA VAL A 111 20.02 3.01 1.84
C VAL A 111 18.51 2.93 1.60
N VAL A 112 17.78 2.54 2.63
CA VAL A 112 16.31 2.61 2.69
C VAL A 112 15.93 3.83 3.53
N VAL A 113 15.16 4.74 2.96
CA VAL A 113 14.70 5.96 3.64
C VAL A 113 13.26 5.79 4.10
N GLY A 114 13.06 5.69 5.42
CA GLY A 114 11.75 5.63 6.07
C GLY A 114 11.46 4.31 6.78
N GLY A 115 11.58 4.28 8.11
CA GLY A 115 11.26 3.13 8.97
C GLY A 115 9.78 2.87 9.28
N GLY A 116 8.86 3.24 8.38
CA GLY A 116 7.46 2.78 8.44
C GLY A 116 7.33 1.34 7.95
N ALA A 117 6.10 0.79 7.89
CA ALA A 117 5.87 -0.60 7.48
C ALA A 117 6.59 -0.98 6.17
N ALA A 118 6.48 -0.14 5.13
CA ALA A 118 7.10 -0.40 3.83
C ALA A 118 8.64 -0.44 3.89
N GLY A 119 9.31 0.49 4.58
CA GLY A 119 10.77 0.49 4.62
C GLY A 119 11.35 -0.56 5.57
N VAL A 120 10.63 -0.89 6.66
CA VAL A 120 10.96 -2.06 7.50
C VAL A 120 10.91 -3.33 6.65
N GLU A 121 9.83 -3.54 5.90
CA GLU A 121 9.67 -4.72 5.05
C GLU A 121 10.71 -4.73 3.91
N MET A 122 10.96 -3.60 3.25
CA MET A 122 11.94 -3.51 2.17
C MET A 122 13.34 -3.87 2.66
N ALA A 123 13.79 -3.30 3.80
CA ALA A 123 15.10 -3.62 4.37
C ALA A 123 15.20 -5.10 4.75
N ALA A 124 14.13 -5.69 5.30
CA ALA A 124 14.08 -7.10 5.64
C ALA A 124 14.07 -8.02 4.41
N GLU A 125 13.35 -7.65 3.34
CA GLU A 125 13.29 -8.40 2.08
C GLU A 125 14.68 -8.41 1.41
N ILE A 126 15.37 -7.26 1.32
CA ILE A 126 16.74 -7.18 0.78
C ILE A 126 17.69 -8.07 1.57
N LYS A 127 17.72 -7.97 2.91
CA LYS A 127 18.62 -8.80 3.74
C LYS A 127 18.26 -10.29 3.73
N THR A 128 17.01 -10.63 3.42
CA THR A 128 16.59 -12.03 3.32
C THR A 128 17.08 -12.64 2.00
N GLU A 129 16.94 -11.91 0.90
CA GLU A 129 17.36 -12.37 -0.44
C GLU A 129 18.88 -12.25 -0.65
N TYR A 130 19.48 -11.17 -0.16
CA TYR A 130 20.91 -10.86 -0.30
C TYR A 130 21.58 -10.63 1.07
N PRO A 131 21.86 -11.70 1.85
CA PRO A 131 22.40 -11.58 3.20
C PRO A 131 23.74 -10.85 3.31
N ALA A 132 24.53 -10.84 2.23
CA ALA A 132 25.85 -10.20 2.19
C ALA A 132 25.81 -8.68 1.99
N LYS A 133 24.73 -8.14 1.40
CA LYS A 133 24.65 -6.70 1.07
C LYS A 133 24.51 -5.84 2.33
N GLU A 134 25.10 -4.66 2.32
CA GLU A 134 25.00 -3.70 3.42
C GLU A 134 23.73 -2.87 3.26
N VAL A 135 22.85 -2.91 4.26
CA VAL A 135 21.58 -2.19 4.24
C VAL A 135 21.52 -1.23 5.41
N THR A 136 21.36 0.06 5.12
CA THR A 136 21.13 1.10 6.13
C THR A 136 19.71 1.64 6.03
N LEU A 137 18.93 1.51 7.11
CA LEU A 137 17.60 2.10 7.23
C LEU A 137 17.70 3.43 7.99
N ILE A 138 17.38 4.54 7.32
CA ILE A 138 17.36 5.87 7.92
C ILE A 138 15.91 6.26 8.24
N HIS A 139 15.63 6.64 9.48
CA HIS A 139 14.30 7.03 9.92
C HIS A 139 14.30 8.23 10.86
N SER A 140 13.36 9.16 10.63
CA SER A 140 13.27 10.43 11.37
C SER A 140 12.79 10.28 12.82
N LYS A 141 12.31 9.10 13.23
CA LYS A 141 11.88 8.79 14.60
C LYS A 141 12.71 7.64 15.17
N ILE A 142 12.66 7.49 16.50
CA ILE A 142 13.29 6.37 17.20
C ILE A 142 12.54 5.07 16.92
N ALA A 143 11.23 5.09 17.03
CA ALA A 143 10.44 3.87 17.00
C ALA A 143 9.93 3.59 15.57
N LEU A 144 10.14 2.34 15.14
CA LEU A 144 9.83 1.84 13.79
C LEU A 144 8.36 1.42 13.66
N ALA A 145 7.94 1.17 12.42
CA ALA A 145 6.58 0.80 12.04
C ALA A 145 5.52 1.86 12.43
N ASP A 146 4.25 1.54 12.17
CA ASP A 146 3.14 2.46 12.39
C ASP A 146 2.93 2.76 13.88
N ALA A 147 2.53 4.00 14.20
CA ALA A 147 2.42 4.48 15.58
C ALA A 147 1.24 3.84 16.33
N GLU A 148 0.28 3.29 15.60
CA GLU A 148 -0.90 2.59 16.09
C GLU A 148 -0.58 1.18 16.61
N LEU A 149 0.63 0.67 16.38
CA LEU A 149 1.09 -0.62 16.89
C LEU A 149 1.62 -0.51 18.32
N LEU A 150 1.49 -1.59 19.08
CA LEU A 150 2.04 -1.72 20.44
C LEU A 150 3.57 -1.54 20.42
N ASP A 151 4.09 -0.88 21.45
CA ASP A 151 5.54 -0.66 21.59
C ASP A 151 6.33 -1.97 21.63
N SER A 152 5.78 -3.04 22.21
CA SER A 152 6.40 -4.37 22.20
C SER A 152 6.57 -4.93 20.78
N VAL A 153 5.56 -4.77 19.92
CA VAL A 153 5.61 -5.17 18.51
C VAL A 153 6.67 -4.35 17.77
N ARG A 154 6.71 -3.04 18.00
CA ARG A 154 7.66 -2.13 17.35
C ARG A 154 9.11 -2.38 17.80
N GLN A 155 9.30 -2.72 19.07
CA GLN A 155 10.59 -3.12 19.62
C GLN A 155 11.07 -4.44 19.00
N GLU A 156 10.19 -5.44 18.87
CA GLU A 156 10.58 -6.70 18.24
C GLU A 156 10.88 -6.54 16.74
N VAL A 157 10.15 -5.68 16.02
CA VAL A 157 10.50 -5.29 14.64
C VAL A 157 11.94 -4.76 14.57
N LYS A 158 12.31 -3.86 15.48
CA LYS A 158 13.68 -3.33 15.55
C LYS A 158 14.71 -4.45 15.77
N GLU A 159 14.45 -5.35 16.71
CA GLU A 159 15.34 -6.46 17.00
C GLU A 159 15.49 -7.44 15.83
N ILE A 160 14.41 -7.69 15.08
CA ILE A 160 14.45 -8.51 13.86
C ILE A 160 15.39 -7.88 12.83
N LEU A 161 15.27 -6.58 12.56
CA LEU A 161 16.14 -5.88 11.60
C LEU A 161 17.60 -5.92 12.03
N LEU A 162 17.88 -5.69 13.32
CA LEU A 162 19.24 -5.79 13.87
C LEU A 162 19.81 -7.21 13.73
N ARG A 163 19.02 -8.25 14.04
CA ARG A 163 19.43 -9.66 13.86
C ARG A 163 19.69 -10.01 12.40
N LYS A 164 18.97 -9.40 11.47
CA LYS A 164 19.23 -9.54 10.01
C LYS A 164 20.47 -8.79 9.55
N GLY A 165 21.08 -7.94 10.39
CA GLY A 165 22.25 -7.14 10.04
C GLY A 165 21.91 -5.86 9.28
N VAL A 166 20.72 -5.29 9.50
CA VAL A 166 20.39 -3.93 9.00
C VAL A 166 20.98 -2.89 9.94
N HIS A 167 21.71 -1.92 9.39
CA HIS A 167 22.17 -0.74 10.13
C HIS A 167 21.01 0.24 10.31
N LEU A 168 20.75 0.68 11.53
CA LEU A 168 19.64 1.57 11.84
C LEU A 168 20.15 2.96 12.22
N LEU A 169 19.85 3.97 11.40
CA LEU A 169 20.04 5.39 11.73
C LEU A 169 18.69 6.01 12.09
N LEU A 170 18.42 6.08 13.39
CA LEU A 170 17.13 6.47 13.94
C LEU A 170 17.17 7.90 14.49
N SER A 171 16.01 8.56 14.53
CA SER A 171 15.94 10.00 14.81
C SER A 171 16.83 10.83 13.86
N GLU A 172 16.94 10.39 12.61
CA GLU A 172 17.73 10.99 11.55
C GLU A 172 16.84 11.21 10.34
N ARG A 173 16.75 12.45 9.86
CA ARG A 173 15.95 12.79 8.67
C ARG A 173 16.89 13.08 7.52
N VAL A 174 16.68 12.44 6.37
CA VAL A 174 17.45 12.72 5.15
C VAL A 174 17.09 14.12 4.64
N SER A 175 18.10 14.94 4.34
CA SER A 175 17.97 16.35 3.99
C SER A 175 18.18 16.64 2.49
N ASN A 176 18.80 15.72 1.75
CA ASN A 176 19.17 15.92 0.34
C ASN A 176 18.41 14.99 -0.62
N VAL A 177 17.19 14.54 -0.28
CA VAL A 177 16.41 13.57 -1.06
C VAL A 177 16.26 13.97 -2.53
N GLU A 178 16.01 15.25 -2.81
CA GLU A 178 15.82 15.78 -4.17
C GLU A 178 17.07 15.66 -5.07
N ASN A 179 18.25 15.48 -4.47
CA ASN A 179 19.52 15.35 -5.18
C ASN A 179 19.95 13.88 -5.37
N LEU A 180 19.15 12.91 -4.88
CA LEU A 180 19.48 11.49 -4.93
C LEU A 180 18.79 10.82 -6.11
N THR A 181 19.53 9.96 -6.81
CA THR A 181 18.93 9.04 -7.77
C THR A 181 18.33 7.86 -7.00
N THR A 182 17.01 7.69 -7.11
CA THR A 182 16.28 6.63 -6.40
C THR A 182 16.07 5.41 -7.27
N ASN A 183 16.05 4.22 -6.66
CA ASN A 183 15.72 2.94 -7.31
C ASN A 183 16.59 2.58 -8.52
N ARG A 184 17.78 3.15 -8.63
CA ARG A 184 18.80 2.81 -9.63
C ARG A 184 20.15 2.74 -8.97
N PHE A 185 21.01 1.88 -9.51
CA PHE A 185 22.41 1.83 -9.15
C PHE A 185 23.09 3.12 -9.62
N GLN A 186 23.71 3.80 -8.67
CA GLN A 186 24.64 4.89 -8.90
C GLN A 186 25.69 4.82 -7.80
N LYS A 187 26.92 4.52 -8.18
CA LYS A 187 28.03 4.34 -7.25
C LYS A 187 28.31 5.63 -6.46
N ASP A 188 28.68 5.46 -5.19
CA ASP A 188 29.21 6.51 -4.32
C ASP A 188 28.26 7.71 -4.09
N MET A 189 26.93 7.49 -4.09
CA MET A 189 25.97 8.52 -3.69
C MET A 189 26.09 8.84 -2.19
N VAL A 190 26.10 10.12 -1.84
CA VAL A 190 26.15 10.55 -0.43
C VAL A 190 24.76 10.94 0.06
N VAL A 191 24.19 10.14 0.94
CA VAL A 191 22.95 10.45 1.66
C VAL A 191 23.30 11.27 2.90
N ARG A 192 22.71 12.46 3.02
CA ARG A 192 22.96 13.38 4.14
C ARG A 192 21.74 13.51 5.02
N THR A 193 21.96 13.57 6.33
CA THR A 193 20.90 13.82 7.30
C THR A 193 20.90 15.27 7.77
N GLU A 194 19.80 15.72 8.37
CA GLU A 194 19.70 17.03 9.03
C GLU A 194 20.66 17.19 10.21
N LYS A 195 21.19 16.07 10.75
CA LYS A 195 22.19 16.07 11.81
C LYS A 195 23.63 16.11 11.28
N GLY A 196 23.81 16.11 9.97
CA GLY A 196 25.13 16.12 9.33
C GLY A 196 25.76 14.74 9.17
N THR A 197 25.06 13.65 9.51
CA THR A 197 25.51 12.28 9.22
C THR A 197 25.54 12.08 7.70
N GLU A 198 26.64 11.52 7.19
CA GLU A 198 26.80 11.15 5.79
C GLU A 198 26.90 9.62 5.66
N VAL A 199 26.15 9.05 4.73
CA VAL A 199 26.18 7.62 4.40
C VAL A 199 26.42 7.47 2.91
N VAL A 200 27.46 6.74 2.53
CA VAL A 200 27.73 6.40 1.12
C VAL A 200 26.85 5.21 0.74
N ALA A 201 26.22 5.29 -0.43
CA ALA A 201 25.32 4.27 -0.95
C ALA A 201 25.48 4.13 -2.46
N ASP A 202 25.22 2.94 -2.97
CA ASP A 202 25.11 2.66 -4.40
C ASP A 202 23.66 2.71 -4.88
N MET A 203 22.70 2.65 -3.95
CA MET A 203 21.28 2.71 -4.26
C MET A 203 20.50 3.29 -3.09
N VAL A 204 19.53 4.15 -3.41
CA VAL A 204 18.61 4.74 -2.44
C VAL A 204 17.18 4.33 -2.78
N ILE A 205 16.47 3.76 -1.80
CA ILE A 205 15.07 3.37 -1.93
C ILE A 205 14.24 4.22 -0.97
N LEU A 206 13.28 4.98 -1.52
CA LEU A 206 12.39 5.80 -0.71
C LEU A 206 11.17 4.99 -0.27
N CYS A 207 10.86 5.05 1.02
CA CYS A 207 9.67 4.43 1.64
C CYS A 207 8.88 5.45 2.46
N THR A 208 8.92 6.73 2.05
CA THR A 208 8.19 7.85 2.66
C THR A 208 7.38 8.62 1.62
N GLY A 209 6.49 9.52 2.07
CA GLY A 209 5.77 10.42 1.16
C GLY A 209 4.48 9.84 0.57
N ILE A 210 3.80 8.95 1.31
CA ILE A 210 2.46 8.49 0.93
C ILE A 210 1.50 9.69 0.85
N LYS A 211 0.69 9.75 -0.21
CA LYS A 211 -0.28 10.83 -0.45
C LYS A 211 -1.62 10.26 -0.88
N ILE A 212 -2.70 10.63 -0.19
CA ILE A 212 -4.05 10.16 -0.54
C ILE A 212 -4.46 10.66 -1.93
N ASN A 213 -5.07 9.78 -2.72
CA ASN A 213 -5.51 10.06 -4.08
C ASN A 213 -6.88 10.71 -4.07
N SER A 214 -6.91 12.01 -3.79
CA SER A 214 -8.15 12.78 -3.62
C SER A 214 -8.64 13.50 -4.87
N SER A 215 -7.88 13.49 -5.98
CA SER A 215 -8.20 14.30 -7.16
C SER A 215 -9.60 14.03 -7.73
N ALA A 216 -10.09 12.79 -7.64
CA ALA A 216 -11.40 12.40 -8.16
C ALA A 216 -12.56 13.02 -7.37
N TYR A 217 -12.38 13.34 -6.09
CA TYR A 217 -13.46 13.74 -5.19
C TYR A 217 -13.26 15.08 -4.48
N ALA A 218 -12.06 15.65 -4.53
CA ALA A 218 -11.72 16.85 -3.76
C ALA A 218 -12.64 18.04 -4.07
N ALA A 219 -13.02 18.21 -5.34
CA ALA A 219 -13.95 19.28 -5.73
C ALA A 219 -15.38 19.05 -5.22
N ALA A 220 -15.83 17.80 -5.15
CA ALA A 220 -17.20 17.45 -4.76
C ALA A 220 -17.39 17.38 -3.24
N PHE A 221 -16.37 16.92 -2.52
CA PHE A 221 -16.46 16.56 -1.10
C PHE A 221 -15.41 17.25 -0.23
N GLY A 222 -14.89 18.41 -0.66
CA GLY A 222 -13.82 19.13 0.04
C GLY A 222 -14.12 19.45 1.51
N ASP A 223 -15.38 19.76 1.83
CA ASP A 223 -15.85 20.02 3.20
C ASP A 223 -16.00 18.75 4.05
N LYS A 224 -16.05 17.58 3.40
CA LYS A 224 -16.08 16.25 4.04
C LYS A 224 -14.70 15.60 4.14
N MET A 225 -13.63 16.34 3.83
CA MET A 225 -12.25 15.84 3.94
C MET A 225 -11.59 16.22 5.27
N ALA A 226 -10.72 15.36 5.74
CA ALA A 226 -9.76 15.64 6.81
C ALA A 226 -8.53 16.40 6.24
N SER A 227 -7.65 16.88 7.13
CA SER A 227 -6.47 17.67 6.75
C SER A 227 -5.47 16.94 5.84
N ASN A 228 -5.48 15.60 5.86
CA ASN A 228 -4.66 14.76 5.00
C ASN A 228 -5.36 14.34 3.68
N SER A 229 -6.51 14.96 3.37
CA SER A 229 -7.37 14.65 2.22
C SER A 229 -8.15 13.34 2.29
N ALA A 230 -8.16 12.63 3.42
CA ALA A 230 -9.05 11.48 3.62
C ALA A 230 -10.52 11.92 3.75
N LEU A 231 -11.45 11.11 3.27
CA LEU A 231 -12.90 11.34 3.39
C LEU A 231 -13.41 10.91 4.76
N LYS A 232 -14.12 11.80 5.45
CA LYS A 232 -14.76 11.50 6.73
C LYS A 232 -15.93 10.54 6.51
N VAL A 233 -15.90 9.41 7.21
CA VAL A 233 -16.93 8.38 7.11
C VAL A 233 -17.56 8.09 8.46
N ASN A 234 -18.84 7.75 8.43
CA ASN A 234 -19.54 7.29 9.63
C ASN A 234 -19.18 5.83 9.97
N LYS A 235 -19.78 5.31 11.04
CA LYS A 235 -19.58 3.92 11.51
C LYS A 235 -20.02 2.83 10.52
N HIS A 236 -20.74 3.19 9.45
CA HIS A 236 -21.20 2.32 8.37
C HIS A 236 -20.33 2.43 7.10
N LEU A 237 -19.24 3.21 7.18
CA LEU A 237 -18.34 3.55 6.07
C LEU A 237 -18.98 4.41 4.97
N GLN A 238 -20.14 5.01 5.25
CA GLN A 238 -20.75 5.99 4.37
C GLN A 238 -20.04 7.33 4.54
N LEU A 239 -19.87 8.07 3.45
CA LEU A 239 -19.41 9.45 3.46
C LEU A 239 -20.37 10.30 4.29
N GLU A 240 -19.85 11.14 5.18
CA GLU A 240 -20.70 12.00 6.02
C GLU A 240 -21.65 12.87 5.17
N GLY A 241 -22.95 12.76 5.43
CA GLY A 241 -23.99 13.47 4.70
C GLY A 241 -24.59 12.72 3.51
N TYR A 242 -24.12 11.51 3.20
CA TYR A 242 -24.63 10.69 2.09
C TYR A 242 -24.97 9.28 2.55
N GLU A 243 -26.11 8.73 2.10
CA GLU A 243 -26.51 7.36 2.44
C GLU A 243 -26.05 6.33 1.39
N ASN A 244 -25.76 6.78 0.17
CA ASN A 244 -25.42 5.94 -0.97
C ASN A 244 -23.98 6.09 -1.46
N ILE A 245 -23.15 6.91 -0.79
CA ILE A 245 -21.73 7.09 -1.11
C ILE A 245 -20.89 6.56 0.05
N TYR A 246 -19.91 5.72 -0.26
CA TYR A 246 -19.03 5.07 0.70
C TYR A 246 -17.57 5.40 0.38
N ALA A 247 -16.71 5.41 1.39
CA ALA A 247 -15.26 5.48 1.19
C ALA A 247 -14.56 4.38 1.98
N ILE A 248 -13.58 3.72 1.35
CA ILE A 248 -12.86 2.59 1.91
C ILE A 248 -11.35 2.69 1.66
N GLY A 249 -10.58 1.84 2.34
CA GLY A 249 -9.13 1.78 2.24
C GLY A 249 -8.45 3.10 2.68
N ASP A 250 -7.31 3.43 2.06
CA ASP A 250 -6.49 4.57 2.46
C ASP A 250 -7.21 5.92 2.35
N CYS A 251 -8.20 6.04 1.47
CA CYS A 251 -8.93 7.29 1.24
C CYS A 251 -10.01 7.57 2.30
N ALA A 252 -10.30 6.63 3.20
CA ALA A 252 -11.23 6.83 4.31
C ALA A 252 -10.51 7.31 5.58
N ASP A 253 -11.07 8.30 6.26
CA ASP A 253 -10.56 8.83 7.52
C ASP A 253 -10.97 7.92 8.69
N LEU A 254 -10.19 6.85 8.88
CA LEU A 254 -10.35 5.86 9.94
C LEU A 254 -9.08 5.82 10.79
N LYS A 255 -9.27 5.79 12.10
CA LYS A 255 -8.20 5.71 13.12
C LYS A 255 -7.66 4.29 13.27
N GLU A 256 -6.94 3.85 12.24
CA GLU A 256 -6.29 2.54 12.16
C GLU A 256 -5.12 2.60 11.17
N PRO A 257 -4.13 1.69 11.28
CA PRO A 257 -3.06 1.62 10.31
C PRO A 257 -3.59 1.31 8.90
N LYS A 258 -3.05 1.98 7.88
CA LYS A 258 -3.50 1.82 6.50
C LYS A 258 -2.93 0.54 5.89
N MET A 259 -3.75 -0.51 5.85
CA MET A 259 -3.33 -1.85 5.40
C MET A 259 -4.35 -2.50 4.47
N ALA A 260 -3.85 -3.31 3.53
CA ALA A 260 -4.68 -4.04 2.57
C ALA A 260 -5.72 -4.96 3.25
N TYR A 261 -5.38 -5.52 4.41
CA TYR A 261 -6.31 -6.33 5.21
C TYR A 261 -7.55 -5.53 5.64
N HIS A 262 -7.36 -4.30 6.15
CA HIS A 262 -8.46 -3.42 6.53
C HIS A 262 -9.31 -3.02 5.34
N ALA A 263 -8.69 -2.70 4.19
CA ALA A 263 -9.42 -2.44 2.95
C ALA A 263 -10.35 -3.61 2.57
N GLY A 264 -9.90 -4.86 2.75
CA GLY A 264 -10.74 -6.04 2.56
C GLY A 264 -11.90 -6.14 3.55
N LEU A 265 -11.69 -5.80 4.83
CA LEU A 265 -12.77 -5.74 5.82
C LEU A 265 -13.79 -4.64 5.49
N HIS A 266 -13.31 -3.47 5.05
CA HIS A 266 -14.15 -2.36 4.62
C HIS A 266 -15.06 -2.77 3.46
N ALA A 267 -14.49 -3.42 2.43
CA ALA A 267 -15.25 -3.89 1.28
C ALA A 267 -16.40 -4.82 1.70
N ASN A 268 -16.16 -5.77 2.61
CA ASN A 268 -17.19 -6.68 3.10
C ASN A 268 -18.34 -5.94 3.82
N ILE A 269 -18.01 -4.93 4.64
CA ILE A 269 -19.02 -4.10 5.31
C ILE A 269 -19.83 -3.29 4.31
N VAL A 270 -19.17 -2.61 3.37
CA VAL A 270 -19.83 -1.76 2.38
C VAL A 270 -20.75 -2.57 1.48
N VAL A 271 -20.29 -3.70 0.94
CA VAL A 271 -21.15 -4.58 0.11
C VAL A 271 -22.37 -5.05 0.90
N THR A 272 -22.18 -5.45 2.17
CA THR A 272 -23.30 -5.82 3.04
C THR A 272 -24.27 -4.65 3.26
N ASN A 273 -23.75 -3.44 3.46
CA ASN A 273 -24.56 -2.24 3.72
C ASN A 273 -25.32 -1.77 2.48
N ILE A 274 -24.73 -1.91 1.28
CA ILE A 274 -25.45 -1.67 0.02
C ILE A 274 -26.61 -2.66 -0.11
N ILE A 275 -26.39 -3.95 0.13
CA ILE A 275 -27.46 -4.97 0.10
C ILE A 275 -28.53 -4.68 1.15
N ASN A 276 -28.13 -4.31 2.37
CA ASN A 276 -29.06 -4.00 3.44
C ASN A 276 -29.89 -2.74 3.13
N SER A 277 -29.28 -1.70 2.56
CA SER A 277 -29.98 -0.50 2.09
C SER A 277 -31.05 -0.86 1.05
N LEU A 278 -30.69 -1.65 0.04
CA LEU A 278 -31.59 -2.11 -1.03
C LEU A 278 -32.71 -3.04 -0.54
N THR A 279 -32.50 -3.73 0.58
CA THR A 279 -33.47 -4.69 1.15
C THR A 279 -34.13 -4.18 2.43
N HIS A 280 -33.97 -2.89 2.75
CA HIS A 280 -34.50 -2.23 3.95
C HIS A 280 -34.15 -2.94 5.27
N LYS A 281 -32.93 -3.50 5.35
CA LYS A 281 -32.37 -4.10 6.56
C LYS A 281 -31.46 -3.11 7.29
N PRO A 282 -31.26 -3.26 8.61
CA PRO A 282 -30.33 -2.41 9.36
C PRO A 282 -28.90 -2.48 8.84
N LEU A 283 -28.21 -1.33 8.76
CA LEU A 283 -26.80 -1.26 8.35
C LEU A 283 -25.88 -1.88 9.41
N LYS A 284 -24.86 -2.61 8.96
CA LYS A 284 -23.78 -3.12 9.81
C LYS A 284 -22.80 -2.00 10.15
N THR A 285 -22.30 -2.04 11.38
CA THR A 285 -21.26 -1.13 11.88
C THR A 285 -19.88 -1.74 11.62
N TYR A 286 -18.96 -0.98 11.05
CA TYR A 286 -17.54 -1.31 11.01
C TYR A 286 -16.91 -1.08 12.39
N LYS A 287 -16.09 -2.02 12.84
CA LYS A 287 -15.26 -1.89 14.03
C LYS A 287 -13.81 -2.11 13.62
N PRO A 288 -12.93 -1.12 13.83
CA PRO A 288 -11.51 -1.28 13.57
C PRO A 288 -10.94 -2.49 14.31
N VAL A 289 -10.11 -3.24 13.61
CA VAL A 289 -9.25 -4.27 14.19
C VAL A 289 -7.82 -3.76 14.03
N LEU A 290 -6.91 -4.07 14.95
CA LEU A 290 -5.48 -3.75 14.75
C LEU A 290 -4.79 -5.05 14.32
N LEU A 291 -4.32 -5.14 13.07
CA LEU A 291 -3.61 -6.30 12.53
C LEU A 291 -2.29 -5.93 11.81
N SER A 292 -1.13 -6.17 12.41
CA SER A 292 0.16 -6.17 11.67
C SER A 292 0.72 -7.59 11.54
N MET A 293 1.46 -7.90 10.47
CA MET A 293 2.11 -9.19 10.25
C MET A 293 3.34 -9.04 9.34
N GLY A 294 4.54 -9.46 9.77
CA GLY A 294 5.78 -9.47 8.97
C GLY A 294 6.15 -10.84 8.34
N ARG A 295 7.16 -10.90 7.43
CA ARG A 295 7.66 -12.15 6.81
C ARG A 295 8.70 -12.85 7.71
N ASN A 296 8.68 -14.20 7.78
CA ASN A 296 9.69 -15.17 8.29
C ASN A 296 10.23 -15.00 9.74
N ASP A 297 10.08 -13.82 10.31
CA ASP A 297 10.39 -13.43 11.68
C ASP A 297 9.25 -12.58 12.25
N GLY A 298 8.14 -12.48 11.52
CA GLY A 298 7.13 -11.45 11.73
C GLY A 298 6.46 -11.51 13.08
N VAL A 299 6.33 -10.35 13.69
CA VAL A 299 5.39 -10.13 14.80
C VAL A 299 4.09 -9.58 14.28
N GLY A 300 3.05 -9.81 15.05
CA GLY A 300 1.76 -9.21 14.77
C GLY A 300 1.05 -8.73 16.00
N GLN A 301 0.01 -7.98 15.75
CA GLN A 301 -0.96 -7.56 16.75
C GLN A 301 -2.33 -8.00 16.26
N VAL A 302 -3.21 -8.48 17.13
CA VAL A 302 -4.63 -8.70 16.82
C VAL A 302 -5.44 -8.15 17.98
N SER A 303 -6.27 -7.14 17.73
CA SER A 303 -7.19 -6.58 18.73
C SER A 303 -6.51 -6.19 20.06
N GLY A 304 -5.29 -5.64 19.97
CA GLY A 304 -4.50 -5.22 21.14
C GLY A 304 -3.70 -6.33 21.82
N TYR A 305 -3.69 -7.55 21.28
CA TYR A 305 -2.86 -8.65 21.75
C TYR A 305 -1.70 -8.91 20.80
N TYR A 306 -0.54 -9.20 21.37
CA TYR A 306 0.63 -9.64 20.63
C TYR A 306 0.38 -11.03 20.01
N VAL A 307 0.74 -11.20 18.74
CA VAL A 307 0.71 -12.47 18.02
C VAL A 307 2.14 -12.87 17.67
N GLY A 308 2.56 -14.02 18.21
CA GLY A 308 3.94 -14.49 18.10
C GLY A 308 4.35 -14.97 16.70
N ARG A 309 5.66 -15.01 16.53
CA ARG A 309 6.39 -15.34 15.30
C ARG A 309 5.85 -16.53 14.49
N LEU A 310 5.49 -17.64 15.14
CA LEU A 310 5.07 -18.87 14.46
C LEU A 310 3.76 -18.67 13.67
N LEU A 311 2.76 -18.02 14.27
CA LEU A 311 1.44 -17.82 13.66
C LEU A 311 1.52 -16.84 12.48
N VAL A 312 2.30 -15.77 12.63
CA VAL A 312 2.53 -14.76 11.60
C VAL A 312 3.31 -15.34 10.42
N THR A 313 4.35 -16.13 10.72
CA THR A 313 5.13 -16.83 9.70
C THR A 313 4.22 -17.77 8.92
N ILE A 314 3.40 -18.61 9.57
CA ILE A 314 2.47 -19.51 8.85
C ILE A 314 1.49 -18.74 7.97
N ALA A 315 0.97 -17.60 8.44
CA ALA A 315 0.00 -16.80 7.69
C ALA A 315 0.60 -16.08 6.47
N LYS A 316 1.85 -15.57 6.55
CA LYS A 316 2.42 -14.66 5.54
C LYS A 316 3.62 -15.23 4.74
N SER A 317 4.27 -16.31 5.19
CA SER A 317 5.63 -16.69 4.72
C SER A 317 5.72 -17.37 3.35
N ARG A 318 4.68 -18.06 2.86
CA ARG A 318 4.82 -18.81 1.60
C ARG A 318 4.57 -17.99 0.34
N ASP A 319 3.53 -17.17 0.31
CA ASP A 319 3.14 -16.47 -0.92
C ASP A 319 2.55 -15.08 -0.70
N LEU A 320 2.63 -14.51 0.51
CA LEU A 320 2.07 -13.19 0.84
C LEU A 320 0.57 -13.05 0.51
N PHE A 321 -0.21 -14.13 0.60
CA PHE A 321 -1.62 -14.19 0.21
C PHE A 321 -1.88 -14.02 -1.30
N VAL A 322 -0.84 -14.05 -2.12
CA VAL A 322 -0.97 -13.88 -3.57
C VAL A 322 -1.88 -14.97 -4.15
N SER A 323 -1.71 -16.25 -3.80
CA SER A 323 -2.58 -17.32 -4.32
C SER A 323 -4.05 -17.13 -3.96
N LYS A 324 -4.33 -16.64 -2.73
CA LYS A 324 -5.68 -16.33 -2.28
C LYS A 324 -6.28 -15.19 -3.11
N THR A 325 -5.51 -14.17 -3.43
CA THR A 325 -5.95 -13.05 -4.27
C THR A 325 -6.26 -13.52 -5.69
N TRP A 326 -5.37 -14.31 -6.33
CA TRP A 326 -5.63 -14.91 -7.64
C TRP A 326 -6.91 -15.75 -7.67
N LYS A 327 -7.11 -16.60 -6.65
CA LYS A 327 -8.35 -17.39 -6.49
C LYS A 327 -9.59 -16.51 -6.36
N THR A 328 -9.50 -15.41 -5.60
CA THR A 328 -10.60 -14.45 -5.40
C THR A 328 -10.94 -13.73 -6.71
N MET A 329 -9.94 -13.44 -7.53
CA MET A 329 -10.08 -12.82 -8.86
C MET A 329 -10.43 -13.84 -9.96
N GLY A 330 -10.67 -15.11 -9.62
CA GLY A 330 -11.08 -16.14 -10.58
C GLY A 330 -10.04 -16.49 -11.65
N GLN A 331 -8.76 -16.20 -11.41
CA GLN A 331 -7.67 -16.43 -12.37
C GLN A 331 -6.60 -17.39 -11.82
N THR A 332 -5.83 -17.99 -12.72
CA THR A 332 -4.72 -18.89 -12.38
C THR A 332 -3.43 -18.10 -12.22
N MET A 333 -2.80 -18.21 -11.05
CA MET A 333 -1.51 -17.59 -10.77
C MET A 333 -0.42 -18.13 -11.71
N PRO A 334 0.42 -17.27 -12.32
CA PRO A 334 1.53 -17.72 -13.14
C PRO A 334 2.58 -18.44 -12.30
N SER A 335 3.24 -19.45 -12.91
CA SER A 335 4.32 -20.22 -12.28
C SER A 335 5.54 -19.35 -12.00
#